data_AF-A0A945Q826-F1
#
_entry.id   AF-A0A945Q826-F1
#
_cell.length_a   1.000
_cell.length_b   1.000
_cell.length_c   1.000
_cell.angle_alpha   90.00
_cell.angle_beta   90.00
_cell.angle_gamma   90.00
#
_symmetry.space_group_name_H-M   'P 1'
#
loop_
_entity.id
_entity.type
_entity.pdbx_description
1 polymer ?
#
loop_
_entity_poly.entity_id
_entity_poly.type
_entity_poly.pdbx_seq_one_letter_code
_entity_poly.pdbx_strand_id
1 'polypeptide(L)'
;MHRFALFLILAFAVLFSAPGTGRANAEHCTLTFSVAAENTIGTVNPGGALTGSIDFTVRSAWQQDAETVSYKTSGTLRLAAAGRGEVTGAIKVVHVVRTPYTADYISIDAVDVKGDLGGQERYADPMLVTLYAAPVTLTTSALPKTNADWNVLSKRRFFQVHTPTTMATFYGPITRISGNCR
;
A
#
# COMPACT_ATOMS: atom_id res chain seq x y z
N MET A 1 34.27 -25.83 72.57
CA MET A 1 33.47 -26.87 71.88
C MET A 1 32.51 -26.15 70.92
N HIS A 2 32.98 -25.72 69.74
CA HIS A 2 32.72 -26.36 68.43
C HIS A 2 31.26 -26.79 68.21
N ARG A 3 30.54 -26.08 67.32
CA ARG A 3 30.06 -26.62 66.04
C ARG A 3 29.36 -25.57 65.18
N PHE A 4 30.00 -25.31 64.03
CA PHE A 4 29.44 -24.74 62.81
C PHE A 4 28.25 -25.56 62.32
N ALA A 5 27.18 -24.90 61.85
CA ALA A 5 26.16 -25.54 61.02
C ALA A 5 25.92 -24.70 59.76
N LEU A 6 26.21 -25.35 58.64
CA LEU A 6 26.29 -24.96 57.25
C LEU A 6 25.04 -24.24 56.69
N PHE A 7 25.31 -23.24 55.84
CA PHE A 7 24.42 -22.66 54.84
C PHE A 7 23.93 -23.71 53.83
N LEU A 8 22.66 -23.62 53.43
CA LEU A 8 22.19 -24.11 52.12
C LEU A 8 21.18 -23.12 51.54
N ILE A 9 21.67 -22.17 50.73
CA ILE A 9 20.81 -21.30 49.91
C ILE A 9 20.62 -22.01 48.57
N LEU A 10 19.42 -22.52 48.32
CA LEU A 10 19.00 -22.94 46.98
C LEU A 10 18.84 -21.68 46.11
N ALA A 11 19.81 -21.42 45.24
CA ALA A 11 19.67 -20.44 44.17
C ALA A 11 18.83 -21.05 43.04
N PHE A 12 17.55 -20.71 42.97
CA PHE A 12 16.69 -21.02 41.83
C PHE A 12 17.04 -20.05 40.69
N ALA A 13 17.87 -20.49 39.75
CA ALA A 13 18.20 -19.73 38.55
C ALA A 13 16.98 -19.70 37.63
N VAL A 14 16.16 -18.66 37.75
CA VAL A 14 15.12 -18.34 36.75
C VAL A 14 15.84 -17.78 35.53
N LEU A 15 16.08 -18.65 34.55
CA LEU A 15 16.45 -18.25 33.19
C LEU A 15 15.26 -17.50 32.59
N PHE A 16 15.22 -16.18 32.79
CA PHE A 16 14.39 -15.30 31.97
C PHE A 16 14.99 -15.31 30.57
N SER A 17 14.43 -16.18 29.71
CA SER A 17 14.58 -16.11 28.27
C SER A 17 14.10 -14.74 27.81
N ALA A 18 15.03 -13.80 27.62
CA ALA A 18 14.72 -12.53 27.01
C ALA A 18 14.12 -12.82 25.63
N PRO A 19 12.91 -12.29 25.29
CA PRO A 19 12.37 -12.45 23.96
C PRO A 19 13.37 -11.80 22.99
N GLY A 20 13.97 -12.63 22.14
CA GLY A 20 14.87 -12.18 21.10
C GLY A 20 14.18 -11.09 20.30
N THR A 21 14.74 -9.89 20.30
CA THR A 21 14.36 -8.80 19.41
C THR A 21 14.79 -9.19 18.00
N GLY A 22 14.05 -10.11 17.38
CA GLY A 22 14.12 -10.31 15.95
C GLY A 22 13.80 -8.97 15.30
N ARG A 23 14.75 -8.43 14.52
CA ARG A 23 14.46 -7.29 13.65
C ARG A 23 13.29 -7.73 12.76
N ALA A 24 12.11 -7.18 12.98
CA ALA A 24 11.02 -7.30 12.03
C ALA A 24 11.55 -6.75 10.70
N ASN A 25 11.69 -7.61 9.70
CA ASN A 25 12.04 -7.15 8.36
C ASN A 25 10.96 -6.15 7.94
N ALA A 26 11.37 -4.96 7.53
CA ALA A 26 10.44 -3.94 7.05
C ALA A 26 9.78 -4.49 5.79
N GLU A 27 8.45 -4.71 5.84
CA GLU A 27 7.70 -5.28 4.73
C GLU A 27 7.82 -4.38 3.49
N HIS A 28 8.30 -4.95 2.39
CA HIS A 28 8.50 -4.28 1.12
C HIS A 28 7.55 -4.84 0.07
N CYS A 29 6.80 -3.96 -0.57
CA CYS A 29 5.78 -4.27 -1.56
C CYS A 29 6.15 -3.73 -2.92
N THR A 30 5.97 -4.55 -3.96
CA THR A 30 6.11 -4.15 -5.36
C THR A 30 4.88 -4.59 -6.13
N LEU A 31 4.29 -3.67 -6.89
CA LEU A 31 3.17 -3.96 -7.77
C LEU A 31 3.37 -3.31 -9.14
N THR A 32 2.82 -3.93 -10.16
CA THR A 32 2.65 -3.38 -11.50
C THR A 32 1.19 -3.49 -11.89
N PHE A 33 0.69 -2.52 -12.65
CA PHE A 33 -0.69 -2.50 -13.08
C PHE A 33 -0.86 -1.84 -14.44
N SER A 34 -1.99 -2.11 -15.09
CA SER A 34 -2.36 -1.48 -16.36
C SER A 34 -3.63 -0.68 -16.18
N VAL A 35 -3.66 0.55 -16.71
CA VAL A 35 -4.82 1.43 -16.68
C VAL A 35 -5.28 1.70 -18.12
N ALA A 36 -6.59 1.69 -18.34
CA ALA A 36 -7.18 2.30 -19.52
C ALA A 36 -7.66 3.70 -19.13
N ALA A 37 -7.13 4.74 -19.78
CA ALA A 37 -7.57 6.12 -19.53
C ALA A 37 -9.08 6.25 -19.78
N GLU A 38 -9.84 6.77 -18.83
CA GLU A 38 -11.28 6.97 -19.02
C GLU A 38 -11.59 8.34 -19.62
N ASN A 39 -10.77 9.34 -19.29
CA ASN A 39 -10.83 10.69 -19.82
C ASN A 39 -9.49 11.15 -20.41
N THR A 40 -9.53 12.25 -21.16
CA THR A 40 -8.33 12.84 -21.76
C THR A 40 -7.44 13.51 -20.70
N ILE A 41 -6.13 13.26 -20.77
CA ILE A 41 -5.09 14.06 -20.08
C ILE A 41 -3.98 14.41 -21.07
N GLY A 42 -3.86 15.71 -21.39
CA GLY A 42 -2.98 16.17 -22.46
C GLY A 42 -3.23 15.42 -23.78
N THR A 43 -2.23 14.68 -24.25
CA THR A 43 -2.26 13.86 -25.47
C THR A 43 -2.69 12.40 -25.24
N VAL A 44 -2.96 12.00 -23.99
CA VAL A 44 -3.53 10.69 -23.67
C VAL A 44 -5.05 10.78 -23.80
N ASN A 45 -5.62 10.07 -24.78
CA ASN A 45 -7.06 10.02 -25.02
C ASN A 45 -7.74 8.87 -24.26
N PRO A 46 -9.08 8.89 -24.10
CA PRO A 46 -9.85 7.75 -23.58
C PRO A 46 -9.51 6.46 -24.32
N GLY A 47 -9.42 5.35 -23.56
CA GLY A 47 -8.95 4.06 -24.04
C GLY A 47 -7.42 3.94 -24.17
N GLY A 48 -6.68 5.03 -23.96
CA GLY A 48 -5.21 5.02 -23.96
C GLY A 48 -4.65 4.08 -22.89
N ALA A 49 -3.77 3.17 -23.31
CA ALA A 49 -3.12 2.23 -22.40
C ALA A 49 -1.99 2.92 -21.63
N LEU A 50 -2.01 2.74 -20.31
CA LEU A 50 -1.01 3.24 -19.38
C LEU A 50 -0.50 2.10 -18.50
N THR A 51 0.75 2.21 -18.07
CA THR A 51 1.37 1.25 -17.17
C THR A 51 1.74 1.94 -15.89
N GLY A 52 1.32 1.36 -14.76
CA GLY A 52 1.66 1.84 -13.44
C GLY A 52 2.56 0.88 -12.67
N SER A 53 3.31 1.43 -11.73
CA SER A 53 4.16 0.67 -10.81
C SER A 53 4.10 1.29 -9.42
N ILE A 54 4.10 0.43 -8.40
CA ILE A 54 4.12 0.79 -6.99
C ILE A 54 5.30 0.05 -6.36
N ASP A 55 6.11 0.78 -5.60
CA ASP A 55 7.21 0.23 -4.81
C ASP A 55 7.23 0.97 -3.47
N PHE A 56 6.97 0.28 -2.36
CA PHE A 56 7.02 0.90 -1.04
C PHE A 56 7.47 -0.05 0.07
N THR A 57 8.01 0.54 1.13
CA THR A 57 8.33 -0.14 2.39
C THR A 57 7.40 0.36 3.50
N VAL A 58 6.85 -0.57 4.27
CA VAL A 58 6.09 -0.30 5.48
C VAL A 58 7.03 0.11 6.61
N ARG A 59 6.72 1.24 7.25
CA ARG A 59 7.48 1.77 8.40
C ARG A 59 6.80 1.45 9.72
N SER A 60 5.48 1.52 9.76
CA SER A 60 4.65 1.22 10.92
C SER A 60 3.20 1.03 10.50
N ALA A 61 2.41 0.36 11.33
CA ALA A 61 0.97 0.25 11.17
C ALA A 61 0.26 0.88 12.37
N TRP A 62 -0.97 1.36 12.17
CA TRP A 62 -1.85 1.78 13.25
C TRP A 62 -3.29 1.40 12.94
N GLN A 63 -4.02 1.04 13.99
CA GLN A 63 -5.47 0.86 13.91
C GLN A 63 -6.12 2.24 13.90
N GLN A 64 -6.91 2.55 12.87
CA GLN A 64 -7.61 3.83 12.76
C GLN A 64 -9.02 3.76 13.38
N ASP A 65 -9.73 2.67 13.12
CA ASP A 65 -11.04 2.32 13.69
C ASP A 65 -11.18 0.78 13.71
N ALA A 66 -12.37 0.20 13.93
CA ALA A 66 -12.50 -1.27 14.02
C ALA A 66 -12.29 -1.97 12.66
N GLU A 67 -12.54 -1.29 11.56
CA GLU A 67 -12.54 -1.81 10.19
C GLU A 67 -11.24 -1.48 9.44
N THR A 68 -10.52 -0.45 9.87
CA THR A 68 -9.42 0.17 9.12
C THR A 68 -8.09 0.04 9.85
N VAL A 69 -7.14 -0.62 9.18
CA VAL A 69 -5.71 -0.54 9.52
C VAL A 69 -5.01 0.29 8.47
N SER A 70 -4.15 1.19 8.92
CA SER A 70 -3.40 2.09 8.06
C SER A 70 -1.90 1.87 8.28
N TYR A 71 -1.14 1.94 7.20
CA TYR A 71 0.29 1.71 7.17
C TYR A 71 1.01 3.00 6.79
N LYS A 72 1.96 3.46 7.61
CA LYS A 72 2.87 4.53 7.22
C LYS A 72 3.93 3.90 6.34
N THR A 73 4.13 4.46 5.16
CA THR A 73 5.03 3.89 4.16
C THR A 73 6.04 4.92 3.68
N SER A 74 7.04 4.45 2.96
CA SER A 74 7.80 5.27 2.02
C SER A 74 7.99 4.50 0.74
N GLY A 75 7.75 5.16 -0.37
CA GLY A 75 7.84 4.54 -1.68
C GLY A 75 7.38 5.47 -2.77
N THR A 76 7.24 4.92 -3.96
CA THR A 76 6.84 5.65 -5.16
C THR A 76 5.70 4.94 -5.85
N LEU A 77 4.69 5.71 -6.23
CA LEU A 77 3.65 5.31 -7.17
C LEU A 77 3.94 6.06 -8.48
N ARG A 78 3.98 5.34 -9.59
CA ARG A 78 4.26 5.87 -10.93
C ARG A 78 3.18 5.42 -11.91
N LEU A 79 2.84 6.28 -12.86
CA LEU A 79 2.01 5.98 -14.00
C LEU A 79 2.64 6.56 -15.27
N ALA A 80 2.81 5.74 -16.30
CA ALA A 80 3.46 6.12 -17.54
C ALA A 80 2.59 5.83 -18.77
N ALA A 81 2.69 6.73 -19.75
CA ALA A 81 2.15 6.56 -21.09
C ALA A 81 3.30 6.32 -22.06
N ALA A 82 3.26 5.23 -22.84
CA ALA A 82 4.34 4.91 -23.78
C ALA A 82 4.61 6.08 -24.76
N GLY A 83 5.82 6.62 -24.72
CA GLY A 83 6.24 7.77 -25.55
C GLY A 83 5.55 9.11 -25.20
N ARG A 84 4.78 9.17 -24.12
CA ARG A 84 3.99 10.34 -23.70
C ARG A 84 4.23 10.70 -22.22
N GLY A 85 5.41 10.37 -21.69
CA GLY A 85 5.83 10.75 -20.35
C GLY A 85 5.22 9.92 -19.21
N GLU A 86 5.41 10.42 -17.99
CA GLU A 86 5.01 9.80 -16.74
C GLU A 86 4.71 10.82 -15.63
N VAL A 87 3.88 10.38 -14.69
CA VAL A 87 3.64 11.06 -13.42
C VAL A 87 4.01 10.13 -12.26
N THR A 88 4.56 10.71 -11.20
CA THR A 88 5.02 10.02 -9.99
C THR A 88 4.51 10.71 -8.74
N GLY A 89 4.33 9.96 -7.66
CA GLY A 89 4.03 10.48 -6.32
C GLY A 89 4.72 9.65 -5.24
N ALA A 90 4.99 10.27 -4.10
CA ALA A 90 5.55 9.63 -2.93
C ALA A 90 4.45 8.97 -2.09
N ILE A 91 4.48 7.64 -1.96
CA ILE A 91 3.49 6.87 -1.18
C ILE A 91 3.74 7.11 0.31
N LYS A 92 2.75 7.68 1.00
CA LYS A 92 2.84 7.96 2.45
C LYS A 92 2.00 7.01 3.29
N VAL A 93 0.84 6.62 2.76
CA VAL A 93 -0.12 5.80 3.50
C VAL A 93 -0.70 4.72 2.61
N VAL A 94 -0.88 3.54 3.19
CA VAL A 94 -1.70 2.48 2.61
C VAL A 94 -2.78 2.10 3.61
N HIS A 95 -4.03 2.09 3.19
CA HIS A 95 -5.18 1.71 3.99
C HIS A 95 -5.64 0.31 3.62
N VAL A 96 -5.91 -0.54 4.62
CA VAL A 96 -6.60 -1.80 4.47
C VAL A 96 -7.90 -1.70 5.26
N VAL A 97 -9.02 -1.70 4.54
CA VAL A 97 -10.36 -1.59 5.13
C VAL A 97 -11.08 -2.91 4.92
N ARG A 98 -11.51 -3.51 6.03
CA ARG A 98 -12.31 -4.74 6.06
C ARG A 98 -13.61 -4.48 6.80
N THR A 99 -14.72 -4.78 6.17
CA THR A 99 -16.03 -4.53 6.77
C THR A 99 -17.07 -5.53 6.28
N PRO A 100 -18.01 -5.98 7.14
CA PRO A 100 -19.09 -6.86 6.71
C PRO A 100 -20.21 -6.12 5.96
N TYR A 101 -20.20 -4.79 5.95
CA TYR A 101 -21.33 -3.97 5.48
C TYR A 101 -21.09 -3.37 4.09
N THR A 102 -19.84 -3.07 3.75
CA THR A 102 -19.47 -2.47 2.45
C THR A 102 -18.31 -3.26 1.83
N ALA A 103 -17.82 -2.81 0.68
CA ALA A 103 -16.70 -3.48 0.03
C ALA A 103 -15.44 -3.38 0.89
N ASP A 104 -14.74 -4.50 1.07
CA ASP A 104 -13.35 -4.44 1.53
C ASP A 104 -12.52 -3.71 0.47
N TYR A 105 -11.53 -2.93 0.89
CA TYR A 105 -10.65 -2.27 -0.06
C TYR A 105 -9.26 -2.00 0.49
N ILE A 106 -8.33 -1.85 -0.45
CA ILE A 106 -7.00 -1.30 -0.19
C ILE A 106 -6.87 0.01 -0.96
N SER A 107 -6.48 1.09 -0.27
CA SER A 107 -6.12 2.37 -0.88
C SER A 107 -4.63 2.64 -0.70
N ILE A 108 -3.96 3.07 -1.76
CA ILE A 108 -2.55 3.43 -1.77
C ILE A 108 -2.45 4.90 -2.13
N ASP A 109 -1.95 5.69 -1.17
CA ASP A 109 -2.06 7.13 -1.19
C ASP A 109 -0.68 7.78 -1.37
N ALA A 110 -0.52 8.44 -2.51
CA ALA A 110 0.70 9.15 -2.87
C ALA A 110 0.46 10.66 -2.95
N VAL A 111 1.47 11.41 -2.48
CA VAL A 111 1.50 12.88 -2.45
C VAL A 111 2.78 13.38 -3.13
N ASP A 112 3.04 14.68 -3.11
CA ASP A 112 4.20 15.28 -3.77
C ASP A 112 4.20 14.93 -5.28
N VAL A 113 3.01 14.93 -5.90
CA VAL A 113 2.81 14.42 -7.27
C VAL A 113 3.46 15.35 -8.30
N LYS A 114 4.27 14.76 -9.18
CA LYS A 114 5.08 15.49 -10.18
C LYS A 114 5.35 14.65 -11.43
N GLY A 115 5.68 15.32 -12.51
CA GLY A 115 6.06 14.71 -13.78
C GLY A 115 5.34 15.37 -14.94
N ASP A 116 5.35 14.71 -16.10
CA ASP A 116 4.63 15.11 -17.29
C ASP A 116 3.94 13.87 -17.88
N LEU A 117 2.61 13.83 -17.85
CA LEU A 117 1.82 12.79 -18.52
C LEU A 117 1.04 13.42 -19.66
N GLY A 118 1.43 13.09 -20.88
CA GLY A 118 0.78 13.56 -22.10
C GLY A 118 0.91 15.06 -22.37
N GLY A 119 1.86 15.77 -21.76
CA GLY A 119 1.99 17.22 -21.80
C GLY A 119 1.30 17.93 -20.61
N GLN A 120 0.72 17.18 -19.67
CA GLN A 120 0.17 17.73 -18.43
C GLN A 120 1.21 17.62 -17.32
N GLU A 121 1.68 18.77 -16.82
CA GLU A 121 2.76 18.85 -15.83
C GLU A 121 2.29 19.20 -14.42
N ARG A 122 1.09 19.78 -14.31
CA ARG A 122 0.56 20.22 -13.02
C ARG A 122 -0.43 19.18 -12.51
N TYR A 123 -0.26 18.78 -11.26
CA TYR A 123 -1.10 17.82 -10.54
C TYR A 123 -1.45 18.35 -9.16
N ALA A 124 -2.56 17.87 -8.60
CA ALA A 124 -2.93 18.08 -7.22
C ALA A 124 -2.99 16.74 -6.50
N ASP A 125 -2.42 16.70 -5.30
CA ASP A 125 -2.44 15.54 -4.43
C ASP A 125 -3.87 15.23 -3.94
N PRO A 126 -4.19 13.96 -3.62
CA PRO A 126 -3.34 12.78 -3.81
C PRO A 126 -3.48 12.11 -5.18
N MET A 127 -2.45 11.36 -5.55
CA MET A 127 -2.48 10.30 -6.56
C MET A 127 -2.83 8.98 -5.86
N LEU A 128 -3.87 8.29 -6.34
CA LEU A 128 -4.48 7.17 -5.63
C LEU A 128 -4.60 5.93 -6.52
N VAL A 129 -4.34 4.78 -5.90
CA VAL A 129 -4.76 3.47 -6.40
C VAL A 129 -5.69 2.84 -5.39
N THR A 130 -6.90 2.49 -5.79
CA THR A 130 -7.87 1.84 -4.90
C THR A 130 -8.37 0.53 -5.50
N LEU A 131 -8.28 -0.54 -4.72
CA LEU A 131 -8.63 -1.90 -5.12
C LEU A 131 -9.74 -2.40 -4.19
N TYR A 132 -10.88 -2.82 -4.73
CA TYR A 132 -12.05 -3.24 -3.99
C TYR A 132 -12.28 -4.74 -4.15
N ALA A 133 -12.71 -5.39 -3.08
CA ALA A 133 -13.24 -6.74 -3.09
C ALA A 133 -14.73 -6.75 -2.66
N ALA A 134 -15.34 -7.93 -2.63
CA ALA A 134 -16.59 -8.10 -1.92
C ALA A 134 -16.36 -7.93 -0.40
N PRO A 135 -17.41 -7.59 0.38
CA PRO A 135 -17.32 -7.59 1.85
C PRO A 135 -16.76 -8.93 2.36
N VAL A 136 -15.93 -8.90 3.41
CA VAL A 136 -15.37 -10.09 4.08
C VAL A 136 -14.46 -10.96 3.18
N THR A 137 -13.95 -10.41 2.08
CA THR A 137 -12.95 -11.10 1.23
C THR A 137 -11.57 -11.06 1.88
N LEU A 138 -11.19 -9.92 2.45
CA LEU A 138 -9.97 -9.80 3.23
C LEU A 138 -10.20 -10.47 4.58
N THR A 139 -9.45 -11.51 4.89
CA THR A 139 -9.60 -12.25 6.16
C THR A 139 -8.74 -11.68 7.29
N THR A 140 -7.75 -10.86 6.95
CA THR A 140 -6.88 -10.14 7.89
C THR A 140 -6.68 -8.70 7.42
N SER A 141 -6.12 -7.85 8.29
CA SER A 141 -5.80 -6.47 7.92
C SER A 141 -4.38 -6.34 7.38
N ALA A 142 -3.64 -7.44 7.25
CA ALA A 142 -2.30 -7.46 6.67
C ALA A 142 -2.34 -7.14 5.18
N LEU A 143 -1.25 -6.55 4.66
CA LEU A 143 -1.10 -6.33 3.23
C LEU A 143 -1.04 -7.69 2.50
N PRO A 144 -1.66 -7.79 1.29
CA PRO A 144 -1.58 -8.98 0.46
C PRO A 144 -0.13 -9.34 0.12
N LYS A 145 0.25 -10.62 0.30
CA LYS A 145 1.65 -11.05 0.17
C LYS A 145 1.99 -11.50 -1.24
N THR A 146 1.05 -12.16 -1.90
CA THR A 146 1.26 -12.79 -3.20
C THR A 146 0.41 -12.15 -4.29
N ASN A 147 0.78 -12.41 -5.55
CA ASN A 147 -0.01 -12.00 -6.70
C ASN A 147 -1.47 -12.51 -6.62
N ALA A 148 -1.69 -13.72 -6.09
CA ALA A 148 -3.04 -14.26 -5.92
C ALA A 148 -3.85 -13.44 -4.90
N ASP A 149 -3.23 -13.07 -3.78
CA ASP A 149 -3.87 -12.26 -2.74
C ASP A 149 -4.24 -10.87 -3.27
N TRP A 150 -3.37 -10.23 -4.05
CA TRP A 150 -3.71 -8.95 -4.71
C TRP A 150 -4.87 -9.08 -5.69
N ASN A 151 -5.00 -10.24 -6.33
CA ASN A 151 -6.03 -10.46 -7.34
C ASN A 151 -7.43 -10.75 -6.77
N VAL A 152 -7.59 -11.02 -5.47
CA VAL A 152 -8.93 -11.12 -4.84
C VAL A 152 -9.66 -9.78 -4.81
N LEU A 153 -8.92 -8.66 -4.86
CA LEU A 153 -9.44 -7.29 -4.91
C LEU A 153 -9.93 -6.93 -6.33
N SER A 154 -10.79 -7.77 -6.92
CA SER A 154 -11.20 -7.71 -8.32
C SER A 154 -12.55 -7.05 -8.58
N LYS A 155 -13.32 -6.70 -7.53
CA LYS A 155 -14.67 -6.14 -7.67
C LYS A 155 -14.66 -4.81 -8.42
N ARG A 156 -13.70 -3.95 -8.10
CA ARG A 156 -13.41 -2.71 -8.81
C ARG A 156 -11.98 -2.32 -8.52
N ARG A 157 -11.25 -1.82 -9.51
CA ARG A 157 -9.88 -1.32 -9.34
C ARG A 157 -9.74 -0.05 -10.16
N PHE A 158 -9.23 1.02 -9.58
CA PHE A 158 -9.02 2.24 -10.33
C PHE A 158 -7.80 3.01 -9.86
N PHE A 159 -7.27 3.78 -10.81
CA PHE A 159 -6.28 4.81 -10.59
C PHE A 159 -6.97 6.17 -10.68
N GLN A 160 -6.54 7.13 -9.88
CA GLN A 160 -6.94 8.53 -10.04
C GLN A 160 -5.85 9.53 -9.62
N VAL A 161 -5.83 10.69 -10.27
CA VAL A 161 -5.03 11.87 -9.88
C VAL A 161 -5.75 13.14 -10.33
N HIS A 162 -5.66 14.22 -9.56
CA HIS A 162 -6.30 15.48 -9.92
C HIS A 162 -5.37 16.36 -10.75
N THR A 163 -5.94 17.07 -11.72
CA THR A 163 -5.23 18.14 -12.45
C THR A 163 -5.67 19.51 -11.87
N PRO A 164 -4.76 20.45 -11.59
CA PRO A 164 -5.06 21.63 -10.79
C PRO A 164 -5.75 22.75 -11.58
N THR A 165 -5.72 22.71 -12.90
CA THR A 165 -6.36 23.73 -13.75
C THR A 165 -7.86 23.56 -13.84
N THR A 166 -8.35 22.33 -13.84
CA THR A 166 -9.78 22.03 -13.97
C THR A 166 -10.36 21.37 -12.72
N MET A 167 -9.50 20.99 -11.75
CA MET A 167 -9.81 20.02 -10.70
C MET A 167 -10.40 18.72 -11.24
N ALA A 168 -10.30 18.47 -12.55
CA ALA A 168 -10.78 17.25 -13.15
C ALA A 168 -9.88 16.11 -12.68
N THR A 169 -10.53 15.05 -12.25
CA THR A 169 -9.88 13.79 -11.96
C THR A 169 -9.47 13.16 -13.29
N PHE A 170 -8.19 12.92 -13.51
CA PHE A 170 -7.77 11.88 -14.44
C PHE A 170 -7.94 10.55 -13.74
N TYR A 171 -8.72 9.64 -14.33
CA TYR A 171 -9.01 8.35 -13.74
C TYR A 171 -9.12 7.27 -14.80
N GLY A 172 -8.99 6.03 -14.35
CA GLY A 172 -9.20 4.89 -15.23
C GLY A 172 -9.23 3.57 -14.48
N PRO A 173 -9.99 2.59 -14.99
CA PRO A 173 -10.00 1.25 -14.43
C PRO A 173 -8.63 0.59 -14.56
N ILE A 174 -8.21 -0.07 -13.49
CA ILE A 174 -7.05 -0.94 -13.50
C ILE A 174 -7.49 -2.31 -14.02
N THR A 175 -7.01 -2.67 -15.20
CA THR A 175 -7.43 -3.90 -15.91
C THR A 175 -6.60 -5.12 -15.53
N ARG A 176 -5.37 -4.91 -15.06
CA ARG A 176 -4.46 -5.95 -14.57
C ARG A 176 -3.67 -5.42 -13.40
N ILE A 177 -3.41 -6.28 -12.42
CA ILE A 177 -2.50 -6.00 -11.32
C ILE A 177 -1.70 -7.25 -11.00
N SER A 178 -0.42 -7.06 -10.72
CA SER A 178 0.46 -8.09 -10.22
C SER A 178 1.40 -7.51 -9.19
N GLY A 179 1.57 -8.20 -8.06
CA GLY A 179 2.41 -7.68 -7.01
C GLY A 179 2.72 -8.69 -5.92
N ASN A 180 3.71 -8.36 -5.11
CA ASN A 180 4.14 -9.16 -3.98
C ASN A 180 4.65 -8.26 -2.84
N CYS A 181 4.45 -8.70 -1.60
CA CYS A 181 5.00 -8.07 -0.40
C CYS A 181 5.81 -9.10 0.40
N ARG A 182 6.99 -8.73 0.88
CA ARG A 182 7.93 -9.61 1.62
C ARG A 182 8.64 -8.90 2.75
#